data_AF-A0A3S4IBE7-F1
#
_entry.id   AF-A0A3S4IBE7-F1
#
_cell.length_a   1.000
_cell.length_b   1.000
_cell.length_c   1.000
_cell.angle_alpha   90.00
_cell.angle_beta   90.00
_cell.angle_gamma   90.00
#
_symmetry.space_group_name_H-M   'P 1'
#
loop_
_entity.id
_entity.type
_entity.pdbx_description
1 polymer ?
#
loop_
_entity_poly.entity_id
_entity_poly.type
_entity_poly.pdbx_seq_one_letter_code
_entity_poly.pdbx_strand_id
1 'polypeptide(L)'
;MVPENRYTCDSLYRLVSATGREMANAGRQGCNLPSATIPLPADSSAYTNYTRTYTYDSAGNLTQISHSAPATGNNYTTDITVSDRSNRGVLSTLTENPSGVDALFTAGGQQKQLQPGRTWSGRRATSC
;
A
#
# COMPACT_ATOMS: atom_id res chain seq x y z
N MET A 1 -10.30 -21.68 -15.52
CA MET A 1 -9.95 -20.25 -15.68
C MET A 1 -8.48 -20.11 -15.37
N VAL A 2 -7.64 -19.73 -16.33
CA VAL A 2 -6.21 -19.49 -16.07
C VAL A 2 -6.09 -18.12 -15.37
N PRO A 3 -5.35 -18.00 -14.27
CA PRO A 3 -5.18 -16.70 -13.61
C PRO A 3 -4.41 -15.76 -14.54
N GLU A 4 -4.99 -14.61 -14.85
CA GLU A 4 -4.41 -13.56 -15.68
C GLU A 4 -4.36 -12.27 -14.85
N ASN A 5 -3.19 -11.64 -14.80
CA ASN A 5 -3.07 -10.30 -14.22
C ASN A 5 -3.40 -9.28 -15.31
N ARG A 6 -4.35 -8.39 -15.04
CA ARG A 6 -4.72 -7.28 -15.93
C ARG A 6 -4.32 -5.96 -15.29
N TYR A 7 -3.80 -5.06 -16.11
CA TYR A 7 -3.34 -3.75 -15.68
C TYR A 7 -3.98 -2.69 -16.57
N THR A 8 -4.52 -1.65 -15.93
CA THR A 8 -5.08 -0.48 -16.62
C THR A 8 -4.30 0.74 -16.22
N CYS A 9 -3.88 1.53 -17.20
CA CYS A 9 -3.21 2.80 -16.99
C CYS A 9 -4.08 3.97 -17.44
N ASP A 10 -3.87 5.15 -16.83
CA ASP A 10 -4.40 6.41 -17.36
C ASP A 10 -3.56 6.93 -18.54
N SER A 11 -3.94 8.08 -19.11
CA SER A 11 -3.25 8.71 -20.23
C SER A 11 -1.83 9.19 -19.92
N LEU A 12 -1.47 9.29 -18.63
CA LEU A 12 -0.12 9.60 -18.17
C LEU A 12 0.70 8.33 -17.89
N TYR A 13 0.18 7.16 -18.29
CA TYR A 13 0.78 5.85 -18.04
C TYR A 13 0.94 5.50 -16.56
N ARG A 14 0.11 6.07 -15.67
CA ARG A 14 0.05 5.69 -14.26
C ARG A 14 -0.88 4.52 -14.08
N LEU A 15 -0.48 3.52 -13.30
CA LEU A 15 -1.29 2.33 -13.00
C LEU A 15 -2.52 2.72 -12.17
N VAL A 16 -3.73 2.60 -12.71
CA VAL A 16 -4.98 2.94 -12.01
C VAL A 16 -5.76 1.72 -11.54
N SER A 17 -5.53 0.55 -12.13
CA SER A 17 -6.12 -0.72 -11.69
C SER A 17 -5.21 -1.91 -11.98
N ALA A 18 -5.14 -2.85 -11.05
CA ALA A 18 -4.45 -4.12 -11.22
C ALA A 18 -5.28 -5.28 -10.66
N THR A 19 -5.39 -6.37 -11.40
CA THR A 19 -5.91 -7.65 -10.89
C THR A 19 -4.79 -8.62 -10.61
N GLY A 20 -5.00 -9.52 -9.66
CA GLY A 20 -4.04 -10.57 -9.34
C GLY A 20 -4.65 -11.64 -8.45
N ARG A 21 -3.79 -12.49 -7.90
CA ARG A 21 -4.15 -13.52 -6.94
C ARG A 21 -3.42 -13.32 -5.63
N GLU A 22 -4.09 -13.60 -4.52
CA GLU A 22 -3.51 -13.62 -3.18
C GLU A 22 -3.90 -14.91 -2.46
N MET A 23 -3.20 -15.24 -1.38
CA MET A 23 -3.63 -16.33 -0.51
C MET A 23 -5.02 -16.00 0.06
N ALA A 24 -5.91 -16.97 0.16
CA ALA A 24 -7.27 -16.75 0.67
C ALA A 24 -7.28 -16.20 2.12
N ASN A 25 -6.19 -16.39 2.87
CA ASN A 25 -5.97 -15.89 4.22
C ASN A 25 -4.95 -14.74 4.30
N ALA A 26 -4.63 -14.04 3.21
CA ALA A 26 -3.59 -13.01 3.16
C ALA A 26 -3.80 -11.85 4.15
N GLY A 27 -5.06 -11.54 4.49
CA GLY A 27 -5.42 -10.42 5.36
C GLY A 27 -5.04 -9.05 4.79
N ARG A 28 -5.03 -8.02 5.65
CA ARG A 28 -4.65 -6.66 5.25
C ARG A 28 -3.13 -6.54 5.10
N GLN A 29 -2.67 -5.98 3.99
CA GLN A 29 -1.24 -5.71 3.78
C GLN A 29 -0.70 -4.74 4.84
N GLY A 30 0.47 -5.07 5.40
CA GLY A 30 1.21 -4.22 6.33
C GLY A 30 2.73 -4.34 6.12
N CYS A 31 3.52 -4.00 7.15
CA CYS A 31 4.98 -4.16 7.12
C CYS A 31 5.45 -5.60 7.29
N ASN A 32 4.60 -6.47 7.86
CA ASN A 32 4.94 -7.86 8.12
C ASN A 32 4.71 -8.70 6.87
N LEU A 33 5.61 -9.66 6.63
CA LEU A 33 5.38 -10.69 5.64
C LEU A 33 4.24 -11.62 6.10
N PRO A 34 3.39 -12.10 5.18
CA PRO A 34 2.45 -13.16 5.51
C PRO A 34 3.22 -14.42 5.92
N SER A 35 2.66 -15.20 6.85
CA SER A 35 3.23 -16.48 7.25
C SER A 35 3.40 -17.41 6.05
N ALA A 36 4.53 -18.09 5.97
CA ALA A 36 4.78 -19.06 4.91
C ALA A 36 3.72 -20.19 4.96
N THR A 37 3.15 -20.53 3.81
CA THR A 37 2.23 -21.66 3.68
C THR A 37 3.05 -22.91 3.39
N ILE A 38 3.19 -23.79 4.40
CA ILE A 38 3.94 -25.04 4.31
C ILE A 38 3.06 -26.17 4.87
N PRO A 39 2.85 -27.29 4.16
CA PRO A 39 3.34 -27.58 2.80
C PRO A 39 2.71 -26.66 1.74
N LEU A 40 3.31 -26.61 0.55
CA LEU A 40 2.75 -25.84 -0.56
C LEU A 40 1.34 -26.36 -0.88
N PRO A 41 0.36 -25.46 -1.11
CA PRO A 41 -0.96 -25.86 -1.54
C PRO A 41 -0.91 -26.70 -2.80
N ALA A 42 -1.60 -27.84 -2.79
CA ALA A 42 -1.68 -28.75 -3.93
C ALA A 42 -2.70 -28.28 -4.99
N ASP A 43 -3.61 -27.37 -4.62
CA ASP A 43 -4.72 -26.93 -5.45
C ASP A 43 -4.86 -25.39 -5.49
N SER A 44 -5.68 -24.90 -6.42
CA SER A 44 -5.90 -23.47 -6.62
C SER A 44 -6.82 -22.83 -5.58
N SER A 45 -7.45 -23.63 -4.71
CA SER A 45 -8.41 -23.16 -3.69
C SER A 45 -7.73 -22.32 -2.60
N ALA A 46 -6.42 -22.48 -2.43
CA ALA A 46 -5.61 -21.64 -1.53
C ALA A 46 -5.48 -20.18 -1.98
N TYR A 47 -5.91 -19.85 -3.20
CA TYR A 47 -5.83 -18.51 -3.76
C TYR A 47 -7.20 -17.92 -4.06
N THR A 48 -7.31 -16.61 -3.88
CA THR A 48 -8.44 -15.80 -4.34
C THR A 48 -7.95 -14.72 -5.28
N ASN A 49 -8.81 -14.26 -6.18
CA ASN A 49 -8.52 -13.09 -7.00
C ASN A 49 -8.76 -11.81 -6.20
N TYR A 50 -7.93 -10.81 -6.44
CA TYR A 50 -8.15 -9.45 -5.95
C TYR A 50 -8.09 -8.44 -7.09
N THR A 51 -8.69 -7.28 -6.85
CA THR A 51 -8.48 -6.06 -7.65
C THR A 51 -7.97 -4.96 -6.73
N ARG A 52 -6.98 -4.20 -7.19
CA ARG A 52 -6.55 -2.96 -6.56
C ARG A 52 -6.78 -1.79 -7.49
N THR A 53 -7.36 -0.72 -6.97
CA THR A 53 -7.44 0.58 -7.66
C THR A 53 -6.53 1.58 -6.97
N TYR A 54 -5.94 2.46 -7.77
CA TYR A 54 -4.93 3.41 -7.34
C TYR A 54 -5.39 4.83 -7.71
N THR A 55 -5.45 5.70 -6.71
CA THR A 55 -5.88 7.10 -6.88
C THR A 55 -4.67 8.00 -6.73
N TYR A 56 -4.55 8.98 -7.63
CA TYR A 56 -3.47 9.96 -7.63
C TYR A 56 -4.05 11.38 -7.55
N ASP A 57 -3.32 12.28 -6.91
CA ASP A 57 -3.61 13.72 -7.03
C ASP A 57 -3.11 14.30 -8.37
N SER A 58 -3.30 15.61 -8.56
CA SER A 58 -2.89 16.34 -9.76
C SER A 58 -1.37 16.48 -9.90
N ALA A 59 -0.62 16.39 -8.80
CA ALA A 59 0.84 16.41 -8.79
C ALA A 59 1.44 15.01 -9.01
N GLY A 60 0.62 13.96 -9.04
CA GLY A 60 1.02 12.58 -9.28
C GLY A 60 1.34 11.78 -8.02
N ASN A 61 1.04 12.30 -6.83
CA ASN A 61 1.20 11.54 -5.59
C ASN A 61 0.10 10.50 -5.48
N LEU A 62 0.45 9.26 -5.12
CA LEU A 62 -0.53 8.22 -4.78
C LEU A 62 -1.21 8.61 -3.46
N THR A 63 -2.52 8.79 -3.48
CA THR A 63 -3.31 9.20 -2.31
C THR A 63 -4.11 8.05 -1.71
N GLN A 64 -4.43 7.03 -2.51
CA GLN A 64 -5.22 5.90 -2.05
C GLN A 64 -4.92 4.61 -2.82
N ILE A 65 -4.91 3.50 -2.10
CA ILE A 65 -4.97 2.14 -2.65
C ILE A 65 -6.24 1.49 -2.10
N SER A 66 -7.23 1.21 -2.95
CA SER A 66 -8.39 0.42 -2.55
C SER A 66 -8.18 -1.02 -3.00
N HIS A 67 -8.27 -1.96 -2.07
CA HIS A 67 -8.13 -3.38 -2.31
C HIS A 67 -9.46 -4.08 -2.10
N SER A 68 -9.82 -4.94 -3.05
CA SER A 68 -11.01 -5.78 -2.96
C SER A 68 -10.71 -7.21 -3.39
N ALA A 69 -10.97 -8.16 -2.48
CA ALA A 69 -11.01 -9.59 -2.75
C ALA A 69 -12.38 -10.16 -2.32
N PRO A 70 -13.40 -10.13 -3.20
CA PRO A 70 -14.78 -10.45 -2.84
C PRO A 70 -15.00 -11.86 -2.26
N ALA A 71 -14.26 -12.86 -2.76
CA ALA A 71 -14.46 -14.25 -2.34
C ALA A 71 -14.05 -14.53 -0.88
N THR A 72 -13.17 -13.71 -0.31
CA THR A 72 -12.72 -13.82 1.08
C THR A 72 -13.22 -12.68 1.96
N GLY A 73 -13.91 -11.70 1.37
CA GLY A 73 -14.33 -10.48 2.07
C GLY A 73 -13.15 -9.56 2.46
N ASN A 74 -11.94 -9.82 1.97
CA ASN A 74 -10.76 -9.01 2.26
C ASN A 74 -10.81 -7.71 1.45
N ASN A 75 -11.56 -6.73 1.98
CA ASN A 75 -11.71 -5.41 1.39
C ASN A 75 -11.15 -4.37 2.36
N TYR A 76 -10.22 -3.55 1.91
CA TYR A 76 -9.66 -2.48 2.72
C TYR A 76 -9.08 -1.37 1.86
N THR A 77 -8.94 -0.20 2.46
CA THR A 77 -8.30 0.95 1.85
C THR A 77 -7.03 1.31 2.60
N THR A 78 -6.02 1.74 1.87
CA THR A 78 -4.81 2.36 2.40
C THR A 78 -4.75 3.79 1.91
N ASP A 79 -4.99 4.73 2.81
CA ASP A 79 -4.94 6.16 2.52
C ASP A 79 -3.56 6.73 2.83
N ILE A 80 -3.13 7.65 1.96
CA ILE A 80 -1.87 8.38 2.06
C ILE A 80 -2.23 9.86 2.13
N THR A 81 -1.90 10.49 3.26
CA THR A 81 -2.08 11.92 3.47
C THR A 81 -0.87 12.65 2.93
N VAL A 82 -1.09 13.42 1.86
CA VAL A 82 -0.08 14.26 1.20
C VAL A 82 -0.14 15.67 1.79
N SER A 83 1.00 16.33 1.92
CA SER A 83 1.11 17.73 2.35
C SER A 83 0.37 18.66 1.39
N ASP A 84 -0.21 19.74 1.92
CA ASP A 84 -0.84 20.81 1.12
C ASP A 84 0.19 21.74 0.45
N ARG A 85 1.47 21.60 0.79
CA ARG A 85 2.55 22.49 0.35
C ARG A 85 3.80 21.77 -0.15
N SER A 86 3.77 20.43 -0.26
CA SER A 86 4.88 19.63 -0.79
C SER A 86 4.41 18.24 -1.28
N ASN A 87 5.30 17.48 -1.95
CA ASN A 87 5.04 16.08 -2.32
C ASN A 87 5.34 15.08 -1.19
N ARG A 88 5.49 15.54 0.05
CA ARG A 88 5.66 14.66 1.20
C ARG A 88 4.33 14.00 1.52
N GLY A 89 4.33 12.68 1.69
CA GLY A 89 3.14 11.90 2.01
C GLY A 89 3.44 10.81 3.04
N VAL A 90 2.48 10.54 3.91
CA VAL A 90 2.56 9.47 4.92
C VAL A 90 1.26 8.68 4.94
N LEU A 91 1.31 7.45 5.46
CA LEU A 91 0.08 6.69 5.74
C LEU A 91 -0.82 7.50 6.67
N SER A 92 -2.13 7.47 6.42
CA SER A 92 -3.14 8.15 7.26
C SER A 92 -3.05 7.77 8.74
N THR A 93 -2.55 6.57 9.05
CA THR A 93 -2.27 6.11 10.42
C THR A 93 -1.25 6.95 11.18
N LEU A 94 -0.41 7.74 10.49
CA LEU A 94 0.52 8.69 11.11
C LEU A 94 -0.13 10.07 11.29
N THR A 95 -0.85 10.54 10.28
CA THR A 95 -1.70 11.73 10.38
C THR A 95 -2.67 11.75 9.21
N GLU A 96 -3.90 12.22 9.45
CA GLU A 96 -4.88 12.52 8.40
C GLU A 96 -4.87 14.00 8.00
N ASN A 97 -4.08 14.84 8.69
CA ASN A 97 -4.03 16.28 8.46
C ASN A 97 -2.87 16.65 7.51
N PRO A 98 -3.15 17.13 6.27
CA PRO A 98 -2.14 17.56 5.30
C PRO A 98 -1.11 18.54 5.87
N SER A 99 -1.56 19.52 6.65
CA SER A 99 -0.67 20.55 7.24
C SER A 99 0.33 19.98 8.25
N GLY A 100 0.03 18.80 8.83
CA GLY A 100 0.88 18.10 9.78
C GLY A 100 1.93 17.19 9.13
N VAL A 101 1.79 16.87 7.85
CA VAL A 101 2.63 15.88 7.15
C VAL A 101 4.10 16.28 7.17
N ASP A 102 4.41 17.53 6.84
CA ASP A 102 5.79 17.98 6.70
C ASP A 102 6.59 17.97 8.00
N ALA A 103 5.92 18.01 9.16
CA ALA A 103 6.56 17.88 10.47
C ALA A 103 7.14 16.48 10.69
N LEU A 104 6.63 15.46 9.98
CA LEU A 104 7.12 14.08 10.02
C LEU A 104 8.37 13.84 9.16
N PHE A 105 8.91 14.90 8.55
CA PHE A 105 10.11 14.83 7.72
C PHE A 105 11.19 15.79 8.23
N THR A 106 12.45 15.45 7.98
CA THR A 106 13.59 16.34 8.22
C THR A 106 13.58 17.51 7.21
N ALA A 107 14.45 18.50 7.42
CA ALA A 107 14.65 19.57 6.43
C ALA A 107 15.08 19.00 5.06
N GLY A 108 15.93 17.97 5.07
CA GLY A 108 16.39 17.27 3.86
C GLY A 108 15.38 16.30 3.22
N GLY A 109 14.16 16.19 3.75
CA GLY A 109 13.10 15.35 3.17
C GLY A 109 13.13 13.88 3.55
N GLN A 110 13.91 13.48 4.57
CA GLN A 110 13.87 12.11 5.10
C GLN A 110 12.70 11.97 6.09
N GLN A 111 11.90 10.91 5.96
CA GLN A 111 10.80 10.61 6.89
C GLN A 111 11.36 10.21 8.26
N LYS A 112 10.88 10.85 9.33
CA LYS A 112 11.32 10.62 10.72
C LYS A 112 10.68 9.40 11.35
N GLN A 113 9.50 8.98 10.89
CA GLN A 113 8.71 7.93 11.50
C GLN A 113 8.13 6.99 10.44
N LEU A 114 8.49 5.71 10.48
CA LEU A 114 8.04 4.73 9.49
C LEU A 114 6.61 4.24 9.77
N GLN A 115 6.31 4.04 11.05
CA GLN A 115 5.01 3.59 11.56
C GLN A 115 4.75 4.23 12.93
N PRO A 116 3.51 4.26 13.43
CA PRO A 116 3.22 4.61 14.82
C PRO A 116 4.23 3.93 15.78
N GLY A 117 4.98 4.74 16.54
CA GLY A 117 5.99 4.24 17.50
C GLY A 117 7.36 3.79 16.93
N ARG A 118 7.58 3.80 15.61
CA ARG A 118 8.89 3.46 14.99
C ARG A 118 9.58 4.69 14.40
N THR A 119 10.48 5.29 15.18
CA THR A 119 11.29 6.44 14.78
C THR A 119 12.57 6.01 14.06
N TRP A 120 12.94 6.74 13.01
CA TRP A 120 14.21 6.57 12.30
C TRP A 120 15.36 7.15 13.12
N SER A 121 16.33 6.30 13.51
CA SER A 121 17.65 6.74 13.99
C SER A 121 18.64 6.61 12.85
N GLY A 122 18.98 7.73 12.22
CA GLY A 122 19.83 7.77 11.03
C GLY A 122 21.20 7.13 11.25
N ARG A 123 21.35 5.86 10.82
CA ARG A 123 22.59 5.21 10.30
C ARG A 123 22.52 3.69 10.13
N ARG A 124 21.35 3.06 9.94
CA ARG A 124 21.29 1.66 9.49
C ARG A 124 20.19 1.47 8.45
N ALA A 125 20.51 0.66 7.44
CA ALA A 125 19.56 0.20 6.44
C ALA A 125 18.31 -0.33 7.14
N THR A 126 17.15 0.12 6.67
CA THR A 126 15.84 -0.18 7.24
C THR A 126 15.54 -1.68 7.13
N SER A 127 15.46 -2.38 8.26
CA SER A 127 14.73 -3.65 8.35
C SER A 127 13.38 -3.38 9.03
N CYS A 128 12.30 -3.81 8.38
CA CYS A 128 11.01 -3.99 9.04
C CYS A 128 11.14 -5.08 10.11
#